data_AF-A0A9P7SVN7-F1
#
_entry.id   AF-A0A9P7SVN7-F1
#
_cell.length_a   1.000
_cell.length_b   1.000
_cell.length_c   1.000
_cell.angle_alpha   90.00
_cell.angle_beta   90.00
_cell.angle_gamma   90.00
#
_symmetry.space_group_name_H-M   'P 1'
#
loop_
_entity.id
_entity.type
_entity.pdbx_description
1 polymer ?
#
loop_
_entity_poly.entity_id
_entity_poly.type
_entity_poly.pdbx_seq_one_letter_code
_entity_poly.pdbx_strand_id
1 'polypeptide(L)'
;MPPSETDILTAYLLLPAPLPSILTQEQFLALFPRALQTNPLVPRLYRDLQTQRNGVVDAVAGHIAQEEDRGVAMRREVLRARLEEEGEVGDLEIEIERALYGEKSGIKSTKHTLRSILPDLEGAAGALEDEIQQLHDDEERLISSIAQTVDSLASLRYGDFSNPRINELAAEELVALQEECAKKSKS
;
A
#
# COMPACT_ATOMS: atom_id res chain seq x y z
N MET A 1 -16.49 24.78 -2.30
CA MET A 1 -15.08 24.33 -2.32
C MET A 1 -14.19 25.51 -1.99
N PRO A 2 -13.06 25.33 -1.31
CA PRO A 2 -12.06 26.38 -1.18
C PRO A 2 -11.54 26.78 -2.58
N PRO A 3 -11.13 28.05 -2.80
CA PRO A 3 -10.57 28.50 -4.06
C PRO A 3 -9.28 27.74 -4.39
N SER A 4 -9.04 27.47 -5.67
CA SER A 4 -7.79 26.84 -6.11
C SER A 4 -6.62 27.81 -5.97
N GLU A 5 -5.40 27.29 -5.98
CA GLU A 5 -4.18 28.10 -5.93
C GLU A 5 -4.11 29.07 -7.12
N THR A 6 -4.46 28.60 -8.31
CA THR A 6 -4.58 29.41 -9.53
C THR A 6 -5.61 30.51 -9.38
N ASP A 7 -6.76 30.24 -8.76
CA ASP A 7 -7.77 31.28 -8.48
C ASP A 7 -7.22 32.35 -7.54
N ILE A 8 -6.52 31.95 -6.48
CA ILE A 8 -5.92 32.86 -5.49
C ILE A 8 -4.86 33.73 -6.17
N LEU A 9 -3.92 33.11 -6.88
CA LEU A 9 -2.82 33.81 -7.54
C LEU A 9 -3.32 34.74 -8.65
N THR A 10 -4.30 34.30 -9.45
CA THR A 10 -4.93 35.13 -10.49
C THR A 10 -5.64 36.34 -9.88
N ALA A 11 -6.43 36.13 -8.83
CA ALA A 11 -7.16 37.20 -8.17
C ALA A 11 -6.23 38.24 -7.52
N TYR A 12 -5.12 37.80 -6.93
CA TYR A 12 -4.16 38.70 -6.27
C TYR A 12 -3.20 39.38 -7.24
N LEU A 13 -2.67 38.65 -8.22
CA LEU A 13 -1.54 39.10 -9.03
C LEU A 13 -1.93 39.60 -10.40
N LEU A 14 -3.07 39.18 -10.96
CA LEU A 14 -3.47 39.54 -12.33
C LEU A 14 -4.64 40.51 -12.37
N LEU A 15 -5.68 40.30 -11.56
CA LEU A 15 -6.88 41.15 -11.59
C LEU A 15 -6.60 42.65 -11.30
N PRO A 16 -5.80 43.02 -10.28
CA PRO A 16 -5.47 44.43 -10.03
C PRO A 16 -4.30 44.93 -10.91
N ALA A 17 -3.71 44.07 -11.73
CA ALA A 17 -2.44 44.37 -12.39
C ALA A 17 -2.52 45.25 -13.64
N PRO A 18 -3.60 45.36 -14.43
CA PRO A 18 -3.60 46.25 -15.60
C PRO A 18 -3.33 47.71 -15.23
N LEU A 19 -2.62 48.45 -16.09
CA LEU A 19 -2.32 49.87 -15.84
C LEU A 19 -3.57 50.71 -15.52
N PRO A 20 -4.71 50.56 -16.25
CA PRO A 20 -5.91 51.36 -15.98
C PRO A 20 -6.51 51.14 -14.61
N SER A 21 -6.26 49.98 -13.98
CA SER A 21 -6.72 49.68 -12.62
C SER A 21 -5.94 50.44 -11.55
N ILE A 22 -4.70 50.86 -11.86
CA ILE A 22 -3.79 51.55 -10.94
C ILE A 22 -3.78 53.06 -11.21
N LEU A 23 -3.73 53.44 -12.49
CA LEU A 23 -3.68 54.81 -12.94
C LEU A 23 -4.45 54.93 -14.24
N THR A 24 -5.57 55.65 -14.24
CA THR A 24 -6.35 55.87 -15.45
C THR A 24 -5.64 56.84 -16.40
N GLN A 25 -6.03 56.86 -17.67
CA GLN A 25 -5.46 57.78 -18.65
C GLN A 25 -5.66 59.26 -18.25
N GLU A 26 -6.82 59.59 -17.67
CA GLU A 26 -7.11 60.94 -17.18
C GLU A 26 -6.21 61.34 -16.01
N GLN A 27 -6.01 60.41 -15.06
CA GLN A 27 -5.09 60.63 -13.93
C GLN A 27 -3.66 60.77 -14.41
N PHE A 28 -3.24 59.96 -15.40
CA PHE A 28 -1.92 60.09 -16.01
C PHE A 28 -1.73 61.44 -16.71
N LEU A 29 -2.72 61.92 -17.45
CA LEU A 29 -2.68 63.25 -18.07
C LEU A 29 -2.56 64.36 -17.02
N ALA A 30 -3.23 64.23 -15.88
CA ALA A 30 -3.16 65.19 -14.78
C ALA A 30 -1.77 65.32 -14.14
N LEU A 31 -0.88 64.35 -14.34
CA LEU A 31 0.52 64.42 -13.88
C LEU A 31 1.38 65.40 -14.70
N PHE A 32 0.90 65.82 -15.88
CA PHE A 32 1.61 66.75 -16.75
C PHE A 32 1.13 68.19 -16.55
N PRO A 33 2.01 69.20 -16.71
CA PRO A 33 1.60 70.60 -16.73
C PRO A 33 0.51 70.87 -17.78
N ARG A 34 -0.43 71.78 -17.50
CA ARG A 34 -1.59 72.07 -18.38
C ARG A 34 -1.21 72.33 -19.85
N ALA A 35 -0.07 72.97 -20.10
CA ALA A 35 0.43 73.25 -21.45
C ALA A 35 0.78 71.98 -22.26
N LEU A 36 1.08 70.87 -21.58
CA LEU A 36 1.49 69.60 -22.18
C LEU A 36 0.37 68.54 -22.18
N GLN A 37 -0.75 68.77 -21.48
CA GLN A 37 -1.86 67.81 -21.41
C GLN A 37 -2.54 67.58 -22.76
N THR A 38 -2.55 68.60 -23.63
CA THR A 38 -3.08 68.50 -25.00
C THR A 38 -2.08 67.92 -26.00
N ASN A 39 -0.85 67.63 -25.58
CA ASN A 39 0.17 67.09 -26.45
C ASN A 39 -0.17 65.62 -26.81
N PRO A 40 -0.26 65.27 -28.12
CA PRO A 40 -0.61 63.92 -28.55
C PRO A 40 0.41 62.85 -28.15
N LEU A 41 1.63 63.23 -27.75
CA LEU A 41 2.65 62.31 -27.26
C LEU A 41 2.32 61.75 -25.87
N VAL A 42 1.58 62.48 -25.03
CA VAL A 42 1.27 62.03 -23.65
C VAL A 42 0.32 60.82 -23.66
N PRO A 43 -0.80 60.82 -24.42
CA PRO A 43 -1.60 59.60 -24.60
C PRO A 43 -0.85 58.43 -25.22
N ARG A 44 0.12 58.69 -26.13
CA ARG A 44 0.96 57.64 -26.72
C ARG A 44 1.86 56.99 -25.67
N LEU A 45 2.51 57.79 -24.84
CA LEU A 45 3.33 57.29 -23.73
C LEU A 45 2.52 56.42 -22.76
N TYR A 46 1.28 56.81 -22.45
CA TYR A 46 0.39 55.98 -21.63
C TYR A 46 0.10 54.61 -22.26
N ARG A 47 -0.14 54.57 -23.58
CA ARG A 47 -0.33 53.30 -24.30
C ARG A 47 0.94 52.45 -24.31
N ASP A 48 2.10 53.06 -24.50
CA ASP A 48 3.38 52.35 -24.47
C ASP A 48 3.62 51.70 -23.10
N LEU A 49 3.36 52.45 -22.01
CA LEU A 49 3.41 51.92 -20.64
C LEU A 49 2.40 50.79 -20.41
N GLN A 50 1.19 50.92 -20.96
CA GLN A 50 0.18 49.88 -20.88
C GLN A 50 0.65 48.60 -21.60
N THR A 51 1.25 48.72 -22.78
CA THR A 51 1.82 47.57 -23.52
C THR A 51 2.97 46.91 -22.76
N GLN A 52 3.92 47.69 -22.24
CA GLN A 52 5.03 47.16 -21.43
C GLN A 52 4.52 46.41 -20.20
N ARG A 53 3.54 46.99 -19.50
CA ARG A 53 2.95 46.39 -18.32
C ARG A 53 2.18 45.12 -18.64
N ASN A 54 1.38 45.11 -19.71
CA ASN A 54 0.67 43.91 -20.14
C ASN A 54 1.65 42.76 -20.43
N GLY A 55 2.80 43.05 -21.04
CA GLY A 55 3.84 42.02 -21.23
C GLY A 55 4.35 41.40 -19.94
N VAL A 56 4.46 42.18 -18.86
CA VAL A 56 4.80 41.67 -17.52
C VAL A 56 3.64 40.86 -16.92
N VAL A 57 2.41 41.32 -17.06
CA VAL A 57 1.20 40.60 -16.59
C VAL A 57 1.09 39.24 -17.28
N ASP A 58 1.32 39.18 -18.59
CA ASP A 58 1.31 37.95 -19.37
C ASP A 58 2.41 36.98 -18.92
N ALA A 59 3.61 37.49 -18.61
CA ALA A 59 4.70 36.69 -18.06
C ALA A 59 4.34 36.12 -16.67
N VAL A 60 3.72 36.91 -15.79
CA VAL A 60 3.24 36.44 -14.48
C VAL A 60 2.15 35.40 -14.64
N ALA A 61 1.22 35.58 -15.59
CA ALA A 61 0.20 34.57 -15.89
C ALA A 61 0.83 33.24 -16.34
N GLY A 62 1.87 33.29 -17.17
CA GLY A 62 2.66 32.12 -17.54
C GLY A 62 3.35 31.44 -16.35
N HIS A 63 3.89 32.21 -15.41
CA HIS A 63 4.49 31.67 -14.18
C HIS A 63 3.45 31.03 -13.25
N ILE A 64 2.24 31.59 -13.15
CA ILE A 64 1.17 30.99 -12.34
C ILE A 64 0.82 29.58 -12.85
N ALA A 65 0.72 29.40 -14.17
CA ALA A 65 0.48 28.08 -14.76
C ALA A 65 1.61 27.09 -14.44
N GLN A 66 2.87 27.52 -14.52
CA GLN A 66 4.01 26.67 -14.14
C GLN A 66 4.02 26.34 -12.65
N GLU A 67 3.59 27.27 -11.81
CA GLU A 67 3.55 27.06 -10.37
C GLU A 67 2.42 26.10 -9.97
N GLU A 68 1.29 26.10 -10.68
CA GLU A 68 0.23 25.10 -10.51
C GLU A 68 0.78 23.68 -10.75
N ASP A 69 1.50 23.46 -11.85
CA ASP A 69 2.11 22.16 -12.17
C ASP A 69 3.15 21.74 -11.11
N ARG A 70 3.98 22.69 -10.65
CA ARG A 70 4.96 22.45 -9.58
C ARG A 70 4.30 22.14 -8.25
N GLY A 71 3.22 22.84 -7.91
CA GLY A 71 2.46 22.61 -6.69
C GLY A 71 1.88 21.21 -6.64
N VAL A 72 1.38 20.69 -7.77
CA VAL A 72 0.91 19.30 -7.88
C VAL A 72 2.07 18.32 -7.66
N ALA A 73 3.21 18.53 -8.32
CA ALA A 73 4.39 17.66 -8.16
C ALA A 73 4.90 17.65 -6.71
N MET A 74 5.00 18.82 -6.07
CA MET A 74 5.44 18.94 -4.68
C MET A 74 4.47 18.25 -3.72
N ARG A 75 3.15 18.42 -3.89
CA ARG A 75 2.15 17.72 -3.07
C ARG A 75 2.27 16.20 -3.24
N ARG A 76 2.53 15.73 -4.46
CA ARG A 76 2.77 14.31 -4.76
C ARG A 76 3.98 13.77 -3.99
N GLU A 77 5.10 14.49 -4.00
CA GLU A 77 6.31 14.10 -3.28
C GLU A 77 6.12 14.10 -1.76
N VAL A 78 5.46 15.12 -1.21
CA VAL A 78 5.16 15.20 0.23
C VAL A 78 4.25 14.05 0.68
N LEU A 79 3.23 13.71 -0.12
CA LEU A 79 2.36 12.57 0.17
C LEU A 79 3.12 11.26 0.08
N ARG A 80 3.95 11.07 -0.94
CA ARG A 80 4.81 9.88 -1.08
C ARG A 80 5.69 9.69 0.15
N ALA A 81 6.40 10.73 0.58
CA ALA A 81 7.28 10.67 1.74
C ALA A 81 6.53 10.30 3.03
N ARG A 82 5.30 10.83 3.22
CA ARG A 82 4.47 10.50 4.38
C ARG A 82 4.03 9.03 4.38
N LEU A 83 3.55 8.52 3.25
CA LEU A 83 3.10 7.13 3.15
C LEU A 83 4.25 6.14 3.30
N GLU A 84 5.44 6.48 2.79
CA GLU A 84 6.67 5.69 2.99
C GLU A 84 7.09 5.63 4.48
N GLU A 85 6.91 6.72 5.24
CA GLU A 85 7.14 6.74 6.69
C GLU A 85 6.11 5.91 7.47
N GLU A 86 4.85 5.88 7.01
CA GLU A 86 3.76 5.14 7.65
C GLU A 86 3.80 3.63 7.37
N GLY A 87 4.64 3.18 6.43
CA GLY A 87 4.87 1.75 6.14
C GLY A 87 3.69 1.06 5.46
N GLU A 88 2.81 1.81 4.77
CA GLU A 88 1.70 1.23 4.02
C GLU A 88 2.21 0.40 2.83
N VAL A 89 1.94 -0.91 2.88
CA VAL A 89 2.35 -1.92 1.87
C VAL A 89 1.37 -1.94 0.66
N GLY A 90 0.50 -0.93 0.55
CA GLY A 90 -0.44 -0.78 -0.56
C GLY A 90 0.20 -0.25 -1.84
N ASP A 91 -0.59 -0.17 -2.91
CA ASP A 91 -0.21 0.54 -4.15
C ASP A 91 -0.16 2.04 -3.87
N LEU A 92 0.99 2.49 -3.34
CA LEU A 92 1.31 3.88 -2.96
C LEU A 92 0.87 4.90 -4.03
N GLU A 93 1.05 4.55 -5.31
CA GLU A 93 0.70 5.39 -6.46
C GLU A 93 -0.82 5.64 -6.55
N ILE A 94 -1.64 4.64 -6.25
CA ILE A 94 -3.12 4.72 -6.28
C ILE A 94 -3.64 5.59 -5.13
N GLU A 95 -3.02 5.50 -3.95
CA GLU A 95 -3.36 6.32 -2.79
C GLU A 95 -2.98 7.79 -3.01
N ILE A 96 -1.80 8.03 -3.57
CA ILE A 96 -1.35 9.38 -3.94
C ILE A 96 -2.31 10.01 -4.97
N GLU A 97 -2.69 9.28 -6.02
CA GLU A 97 -3.65 9.79 -7.01
C GLU A 97 -5.03 10.06 -6.40
N ARG A 98 -5.51 9.19 -5.50
CA ARG A 98 -6.77 9.38 -4.79
C ARG A 98 -6.73 10.59 -3.86
N ALA A 99 -5.61 10.84 -3.17
CA ALA A 99 -5.47 12.00 -2.30
C ALA A 99 -5.40 13.33 -3.08
N LEU A 100 -4.73 13.34 -4.24
CA LEU A 100 -4.59 14.54 -5.08
C LEU A 100 -5.86 14.89 -5.85
N TYR A 101 -6.50 13.89 -6.46
CA TYR A 101 -7.60 14.11 -7.40
C TYR A 101 -8.96 13.64 -6.87
N GLY A 102 -9.00 12.93 -5.74
CA GLY A 102 -10.23 12.47 -5.11
C GLY A 102 -11.11 11.69 -6.10
N GLU A 103 -12.37 12.08 -6.20
CA GLU A 103 -13.36 11.48 -7.10
C GLU A 103 -13.06 11.74 -8.60
N LYS A 104 -12.23 12.74 -8.92
CA LYS A 104 -11.80 13.04 -10.30
C LYS A 104 -10.69 12.10 -10.80
N SER A 105 -10.08 11.32 -9.91
CA SER A 105 -9.05 10.33 -10.26
C SER A 105 -9.61 9.21 -11.14
N GLY A 106 -10.93 8.99 -11.17
CA GLY A 106 -11.54 7.86 -11.90
C GLY A 106 -11.24 6.48 -11.28
N ILE A 107 -10.29 6.42 -10.35
CA ILE A 107 -10.02 5.29 -9.48
C ILE A 107 -11.23 5.11 -8.57
N LYS A 108 -11.99 4.02 -8.82
CA LYS A 108 -13.08 3.62 -7.93
C LYS A 108 -12.50 3.43 -6.55
N SER A 109 -12.97 4.21 -5.58
CA SER A 109 -12.69 3.88 -4.19
C SER A 109 -13.19 2.46 -3.96
N THR A 110 -12.31 1.56 -3.54
CA THR A 110 -12.66 0.31 -2.88
C THR A 110 -13.31 0.68 -1.54
N LYS A 111 -14.49 1.30 -1.60
CA LYS A 111 -15.39 1.46 -0.47
C LYS A 111 -15.91 0.07 -0.19
N HIS A 112 -15.08 -0.73 0.45
CA HIS A 112 -15.55 -1.92 1.11
C HIS A 112 -16.61 -1.44 2.10
N THR A 113 -17.84 -1.92 1.93
CA THR A 113 -18.91 -1.64 2.87
C THR A 113 -18.90 -2.75 3.91
N LEU A 114 -19.42 -2.51 5.12
CA LEU A 114 -19.54 -3.57 6.13
C LEU A 114 -20.21 -4.83 5.54
N ARG A 115 -21.17 -4.64 4.62
CA ARG A 115 -21.84 -5.72 3.89
C ARG A 115 -20.92 -6.54 2.97
N SER A 116 -19.83 -5.97 2.45
CA SER A 116 -18.86 -6.69 1.63
C SER A 116 -17.71 -7.29 2.44
N ILE A 117 -17.32 -6.68 3.57
CA ILE A 117 -16.18 -7.14 4.39
C ILE A 117 -16.57 -8.26 5.35
N LEU A 118 -17.77 -8.17 5.94
CA LEU A 118 -18.24 -9.12 6.95
C LEU A 118 -18.23 -10.58 6.46
N PRO A 119 -18.74 -10.93 5.25
CA PRO A 119 -18.67 -12.32 4.78
C PRO A 119 -17.24 -12.80 4.53
N ASP A 120 -16.33 -11.92 4.09
CA ASP A 120 -14.92 -12.28 3.89
C ASP A 120 -14.21 -12.55 5.23
N LEU A 121 -14.51 -11.74 6.26
CA LEU A 121 -13.99 -11.93 7.61
C LEU A 121 -14.61 -13.16 8.31
N GLU A 122 -15.90 -13.42 8.12
CA GLU A 122 -16.56 -14.63 8.62
C GLU A 122 -15.97 -15.88 7.97
N GLY A 123 -15.70 -15.85 6.67
CA GLY A 123 -15.01 -16.93 5.96
C GLY A 123 -13.59 -17.16 6.46
N ALA A 124 -12.83 -16.08 6.69
CA ALA A 124 -11.47 -16.18 7.24
C ALA A 124 -11.47 -16.70 8.68
N ALA A 125 -12.41 -16.24 9.52
CA ALA A 125 -12.57 -16.73 10.89
C ALA A 125 -12.92 -18.22 10.90
N GLY A 126 -13.87 -18.66 10.05
CA GLY A 126 -14.23 -20.07 9.91
C GLY A 126 -13.05 -20.94 9.45
N ALA A 127 -12.25 -20.47 8.49
CA ALA A 127 -11.06 -21.19 8.05
C ALA A 127 -10.02 -21.37 9.17
N LEU A 128 -9.85 -20.37 10.04
CA LEU A 128 -8.97 -20.47 11.20
C LEU A 128 -9.54 -21.42 12.27
N GLU A 129 -10.85 -21.40 12.50
CA GLU A 129 -11.51 -22.35 13.41
C GLU A 129 -11.35 -23.80 12.92
N ASP A 130 -11.49 -24.03 11.61
CA ASP A 130 -11.26 -25.33 10.97
C ASP A 130 -9.80 -25.79 11.11
N GLU A 131 -8.83 -24.88 10.90
CA GLU A 131 -7.40 -25.17 11.08
C GLU A 131 -7.07 -25.51 12.53
N ILE A 132 -7.63 -24.77 13.49
CA ILE A 132 -7.50 -25.07 14.91
C ILE A 132 -8.03 -26.46 15.22
N GLN A 133 -9.20 -26.84 14.70
CA GLN A 133 -9.76 -28.17 14.92
C GLN A 133 -8.88 -29.28 14.34
N GLN A 134 -8.35 -29.07 13.13
CA GLN A 134 -7.42 -30.03 12.51
C GLN A 134 -6.15 -30.22 13.35
N LEU A 135 -5.61 -29.13 13.92
CA LEU A 135 -4.44 -29.22 14.79
C LEU A 135 -4.73 -30.00 16.08
N HIS A 136 -5.91 -29.86 16.67
CA HIS A 136 -6.31 -30.64 17.85
C HIS A 136 -6.44 -32.13 17.50
N ASP A 137 -7.08 -32.45 16.37
CA ASP A 137 -7.21 -33.84 15.91
C ASP A 137 -5.83 -34.48 15.65
N ASP A 138 -4.90 -33.72 15.08
CA ASP A 138 -3.53 -34.18 14.84
C ASP A 138 -2.74 -34.31 16.15
N GLU A 139 -2.97 -33.44 17.14
CA GLU A 139 -2.41 -33.58 18.49
C GLU A 139 -2.88 -34.88 19.16
N GLU A 140 -4.18 -35.17 19.14
CA GLU A 140 -4.74 -36.41 19.72
C GLU A 140 -4.16 -37.66 19.03
N ARG A 141 -4.03 -37.62 17.70
CA ARG A 141 -3.39 -38.71 16.93
C ARG A 141 -1.94 -38.90 17.34
N LEU A 142 -1.19 -37.82 17.50
CA LEU A 142 0.22 -37.88 17.87
C LEU A 142 0.38 -38.42 19.29
N ILE A 143 -0.45 -37.99 20.24
CA ILE A 143 -0.44 -38.48 21.62
C ILE A 143 -0.75 -39.98 21.65
N SER A 144 -1.74 -40.44 20.90
CA SER A 144 -2.08 -41.87 20.79
C SER A 144 -0.92 -42.69 20.22
N SER A 145 -0.26 -42.18 19.17
CA SER A 145 0.93 -42.80 18.60
C SER A 145 2.09 -42.89 19.60
N ILE A 146 2.34 -41.80 20.35
CA ILE A 146 3.36 -41.80 21.41
C ILE A 146 3.00 -42.82 22.49
N ALA A 147 1.75 -42.87 22.96
CA ALA A 147 1.32 -43.85 23.96
C ALA A 147 1.56 -45.29 23.47
N GLN A 148 1.16 -45.61 22.22
CA GLN A 148 1.37 -46.93 21.63
C GLN A 148 2.87 -47.27 21.51
N THR A 149 3.73 -46.32 21.13
CA THR A 149 5.18 -46.56 21.06
C THR A 149 5.79 -46.76 22.44
N VAL A 150 5.36 -45.99 23.45
CA VAL A 150 5.79 -46.15 24.84
C VAL A 150 5.35 -47.52 25.39
N ASP A 151 4.12 -47.94 25.14
CA ASP A 151 3.62 -49.26 25.53
C ASP A 151 4.39 -50.39 24.84
N SER A 152 4.71 -50.22 23.56
CA SER A 152 5.54 -51.18 22.79
C SER A 152 6.98 -51.24 23.31
N LEU A 153 7.56 -50.11 23.72
CA LEU A 153 8.90 -50.06 24.34
C LEU A 153 8.89 -50.58 25.78
N ALA A 154 7.79 -50.36 26.51
CA ALA A 154 7.59 -50.89 27.85
C ALA A 154 7.44 -52.42 27.82
N SER A 155 6.70 -52.99 26.87
CA SER A 155 6.59 -54.45 26.70
C SER A 155 7.94 -55.09 26.33
N LEU A 156 8.75 -54.43 25.50
CA LEU A 156 10.13 -54.82 25.21
C LEU A 156 11.02 -54.81 26.47
N ARG A 157 10.89 -53.78 27.31
CA ARG A 157 11.73 -53.58 28.51
C ARG A 157 11.34 -54.46 29.69
N TYR A 158 10.04 -54.63 29.91
CA TYR A 158 9.49 -55.41 31.03
C TYR A 158 9.21 -56.86 30.66
N GLY A 159 9.44 -57.23 29.39
CA GLY A 159 9.63 -58.61 28.98
C GLY A 159 8.32 -59.40 28.87
N ASP A 160 7.32 -58.86 28.19
CA ASP A 160 6.11 -59.63 27.85
C ASP A 160 6.25 -60.40 26.53
N PHE A 161 7.41 -61.03 26.32
CA PHE A 161 7.54 -62.14 25.36
C PHE A 161 7.23 -63.46 26.06
N SER A 162 6.16 -63.49 26.84
CA SER A 162 5.61 -64.73 27.41
C SER A 162 4.82 -65.47 26.35
N ASN A 163 5.38 -65.68 25.15
CA ASN A 163 4.83 -66.66 24.23
C ASN A 163 5.47 -68.01 24.57
N PRO A 164 4.80 -68.89 25.35
CA PRO A 164 5.37 -70.17 25.78
C PRO A 164 5.77 -71.05 24.59
N ARG A 165 5.23 -70.78 23.39
CA ARG A 165 5.53 -71.49 22.15
C ARG A 165 6.89 -71.13 21.55
N ILE A 166 7.52 -70.01 21.91
CA ILE A 166 8.84 -69.65 21.36
C ILE A 166 9.90 -70.65 21.86
N ASN A 167 9.82 -71.02 23.13
CA ASN A 167 10.72 -72.04 23.69
C ASN A 167 10.44 -73.43 23.09
N GLU A 168 9.17 -73.77 22.83
CA GLU A 168 8.80 -75.03 22.18
C GLU A 168 9.29 -75.10 20.72
N LEU A 169 9.05 -74.04 19.93
CA LEU A 169 9.52 -73.95 18.54
C LEU A 169 11.06 -73.93 18.45
N ALA A 170 11.73 -73.18 19.33
CA ALA A 170 13.18 -73.18 19.39
C ALA A 170 13.73 -74.56 19.81
N ALA A 171 13.06 -75.27 20.71
CA ALA A 171 13.45 -76.63 21.08
C ALA A 171 13.27 -77.62 19.92
N GLU A 172 12.14 -77.56 19.20
CA GLU A 172 11.89 -78.40 18.02
C GLU A 172 12.92 -78.15 16.90
N GLU A 173 13.25 -76.89 16.61
CA GLU A 173 14.25 -76.54 15.60
C GLU A 173 15.67 -76.96 16.01
N LEU A 174 16.02 -76.85 17.29
CA LEU A 174 17.30 -77.33 17.81
C LEU A 174 17.43 -78.86 17.70
N VAL A 175 16.35 -79.60 17.98
CA VAL A 175 16.33 -81.06 17.79
C VAL A 175 16.51 -81.41 16.31
N ALA A 176 15.81 -80.71 15.40
CA ALA A 176 15.97 -80.92 13.96
C ALA A 176 17.40 -80.66 13.48
N LEU A 177 18.05 -79.59 13.95
CA LEU A 177 19.45 -79.28 13.66
C LEU A 177 20.41 -80.33 14.22
N GLN A 178 20.13 -80.85 15.42
CA GLN A 178 20.94 -81.89 16.05
C GLN A 178 20.86 -83.21 15.28
N GLU A 179 19.67 -83.58 14.77
CA GLU A 179 19.50 -84.73 13.91
C GLU A 179 20.24 -84.58 12.57
N GLU A 180 20.20 -83.39 11.96
CA GLU A 180 20.94 -83.10 10.73
C GLU A 180 22.46 -83.18 10.96
N CYS A 181 22.96 -82.62 12.06
CA CYS A 181 24.37 -82.73 12.43
C CYS A 181 24.79 -84.19 12.72
N ALA A 182 23.94 -84.97 13.37
CA ALA A 182 24.19 -86.38 13.65
C ALA A 182 24.25 -87.22 12.36
N LYS A 183 23.35 -86.96 11.40
CA LYS A 183 23.37 -87.56 10.06
C LYS A 183 24.66 -87.21 9.31
N LYS A 184 25.12 -85.96 9.40
CA LYS A 184 26.34 -85.49 8.74
C LYS A 184 27.63 -86.01 9.38
N SER A 185 27.61 -86.41 10.66
CA SER A 185 28.78 -87.03 11.34
C SER A 185 28.93 -88.54 11.11
N LYS A 186 27.91 -89.21 10.54
CA LYS A 186 27.89 -90.64 10.22
C LYS A 186 28.06 -90.94 8.72
N SER A 187 28.25 -89.90 7.90
CA SER A 187 28.72 -89.98 6.51
C SER A 187 30.17 -89.56 6.42
#